data_AF-X1SJP4-F1
#
_entry.id   AF-X1SJP4-F1
#
_cell.length_a   1.000
_cell.length_b   1.000
_cell.length_c   1.000
_cell.angle_alpha   90.00
_cell.angle_beta   90.00
_cell.angle_gamma   90.00
#
_symmetry.space_group_name_H-M   'P 1'
#
loop_
_entity.id
_entity.type
_entity.pdbx_description
1 polymer ?
#
loop_
_entity_poly.entity_id
_entity_poly.type
_entity_poly.pdbx_seq_one_letter_code
_entity_poly.pdbx_strand_id
1 'polypeptide(L)'
;GISIYNEATLSNNNFLLTSMHDLTEGGLFCGLAEIAIASNLGLLINEAKINVLPEPLELSKVFKINPYSTISSGSLLISINNEFTEDLINLLGKKGINSEVIGNFTSEKGDYLLLDENHKKSKMNYTEVDEITKIV
;
A
#
# COMPACT_ATOMS: atom_id res chain seq x y z
N GLY A 1 -14.87 9.63 -5.55
CA GLY A 1 -13.53 9.13 -5.23
C GLY A 1 -12.51 9.95 -6.01
N ILE A 2 -11.32 10.13 -5.44
CA ILE A 2 -10.17 10.65 -6.19
C ILE A 2 -9.77 9.56 -7.20
N SER A 3 -9.64 9.93 -8.47
CA SER A 3 -9.43 8.96 -9.55
C SER A 3 -7.99 8.44 -9.54
N ILE A 4 -7.84 7.13 -9.68
CA ILE A 4 -6.57 6.44 -9.89
C ILE A 4 -6.35 6.02 -11.36
N TYR A 5 -7.13 6.58 -12.27
CA TYR A 5 -7.21 6.11 -13.66
C TYR A 5 -5.90 6.30 -14.43
N ASN A 6 -5.19 7.41 -14.17
CA ASN A 6 -4.00 7.77 -14.93
C ASN A 6 -2.84 6.84 -14.60
N GLU A 7 -2.58 6.59 -13.31
CA GLU A 7 -1.55 5.66 -12.86
C GLU A 7 -1.87 4.22 -13.28
N ALA A 8 -3.13 3.78 -13.16
CA ALA A 8 -3.52 2.43 -13.58
C ALA A 8 -3.32 2.22 -15.09
N THR A 9 -3.82 3.16 -15.90
CA THR A 9 -3.73 3.08 -17.36
C THR A 9 -2.28 3.20 -17.84
N LEU A 10 -1.51 4.14 -17.28
CA LEU A 10 -0.12 4.34 -17.67
C LEU A 10 0.75 3.13 -17.32
N SER A 11 0.56 2.56 -16.13
CA SER A 11 1.30 1.37 -15.70
C SER A 11 0.97 0.17 -16.57
N ASN A 12 -0.33 -0.12 -16.76
CA ASN A 12 -0.80 -1.29 -17.50
C ASN A 12 -0.47 -1.24 -19.01
N ASN A 13 -0.36 -0.04 -19.60
CA ASN A 13 -0.03 0.09 -21.02
C ASN A 13 1.47 -0.05 -21.31
N ASN A 14 2.34 0.09 -20.31
CA ASN A 14 3.79 0.09 -20.49
C ASN A 14 4.49 -1.11 -19.86
N PHE A 15 3.85 -1.79 -18.91
CA PHE A 15 4.44 -2.89 -18.16
C PHE A 15 3.46 -4.05 -17.99
N LEU A 16 4.02 -5.25 -17.84
CA LEU A 16 3.26 -6.41 -17.39
C LEU A 16 3.18 -6.40 -15.86
N LEU A 17 2.05 -5.97 -15.33
CA LEU A 17 1.79 -5.92 -13.88
C LEU A 17 1.27 -7.28 -13.39
N THR A 18 1.62 -7.66 -12.16
CA THR A 18 1.12 -8.89 -11.53
C THR A 18 -0.19 -8.66 -10.77
N SER A 19 -0.39 -7.46 -10.21
CA SER A 19 -1.65 -7.05 -9.60
C SER A 19 -1.75 -5.53 -9.49
N MET A 20 -2.99 -5.04 -9.40
CA MET A 20 -3.33 -3.68 -9.05
C MET A 20 -4.50 -3.71 -8.05
N HIS A 21 -4.49 -2.83 -7.06
CA HIS A 21 -5.56 -2.75 -6.07
C HIS A 21 -5.71 -1.33 -5.51
N ASP A 22 -6.92 -0.80 -5.48
CA ASP A 22 -7.22 0.52 -4.94
C ASP A 22 -7.42 0.46 -3.42
N LEU A 23 -6.94 1.48 -2.72
CA LEU A 23 -6.94 1.51 -1.25
C LEU A 23 -8.23 2.13 -0.72
N THR A 24 -9.34 1.39 -0.78
CA THR A 24 -10.65 1.88 -0.30
C THR A 24 -10.90 1.55 1.17
N GLU A 25 -11.92 0.76 1.49
CA GLU A 25 -12.27 0.37 2.87
C GLU A 25 -11.15 -0.48 3.50
N GLY A 26 -10.82 -0.22 4.76
CA GLY A 26 -9.74 -0.88 5.49
C GLY A 26 -8.33 -0.37 5.14
N GLY A 27 -8.22 0.54 4.16
CA GLY A 27 -7.01 1.28 3.84
C GLY A 27 -5.86 0.43 3.28
N LEU A 28 -4.63 0.90 3.51
CA LEU A 28 -3.41 0.29 2.98
C LEU A 28 -3.20 -1.15 3.49
N PHE A 29 -3.37 -1.38 4.79
CA PHE A 29 -3.10 -2.69 5.38
C PHE A 29 -4.11 -3.74 4.93
N CYS A 30 -5.38 -3.36 4.76
CA CYS A 30 -6.37 -4.27 4.18
C CYS A 30 -6.01 -4.60 2.73
N GLY A 31 -5.75 -3.59 1.90
CA GLY A 31 -5.41 -3.81 0.50
C GLY A 31 -4.14 -4.65 0.29
N LEU A 32 -3.12 -4.47 1.14
CA LEU A 32 -1.93 -5.33 1.16
C LEU A 32 -2.28 -6.78 1.53
N ALA A 33 -3.09 -6.99 2.56
CA ALA A 33 -3.51 -8.33 2.94
C ALA A 33 -4.34 -9.00 1.83
N GLU A 34 -5.26 -8.28 1.19
CA GLU A 34 -6.10 -8.79 0.10
C GLU A 34 -5.26 -9.27 -1.08
N ILE A 35 -4.27 -8.48 -1.54
CA ILE A 35 -3.40 -8.90 -2.64
C ILE A 35 -2.51 -10.09 -2.25
N ALA A 36 -2.11 -10.22 -0.99
CA ALA A 36 -1.34 -11.36 -0.50
C ALA A 36 -2.18 -12.64 -0.42
N ILE A 37 -3.41 -12.52 0.08
CA ILE A 37 -4.38 -13.62 0.16
C ILE A 37 -4.72 -14.12 -1.25
N ALA A 38 -5.05 -13.20 -2.16
CA ALA A 38 -5.41 -13.53 -3.54
C ALA A 38 -4.26 -14.21 -4.31
N SER A 39 -3.01 -13.87 -3.99
CA SER A 39 -1.82 -14.47 -4.59
C SER A 39 -1.31 -15.72 -3.87
N ASN A 40 -1.84 -16.04 -2.68
CA ASN A 40 -1.39 -17.14 -1.83
C ASN A 40 0.10 -17.03 -1.46
N LEU A 41 0.53 -15.81 -1.09
CA LEU A 41 1.91 -15.43 -0.73
C LEU A 41 1.97 -14.72 0.63
N GLY A 42 3.19 -14.49 1.12
CA GLY A 42 3.47 -13.59 2.24
C GLY A 42 3.84 -12.18 1.77
N LEU A 43 4.05 -11.27 2.72
CA LEU A 43 4.48 -9.89 2.48
C LEU A 43 5.50 -9.43 3.52
N LEU A 44 6.48 -8.67 3.07
CA LEU A 44 7.36 -7.89 3.93
C LEU A 44 7.36 -6.43 3.46
N ILE A 45 6.81 -5.56 4.31
CA ILE A 45 6.59 -4.13 4.03
C ILE A 45 7.51 -3.30 4.92
N ASN A 46 8.23 -2.35 4.34
CA ASN A 46 9.02 -1.37 5.06
C ASN A 46 8.14 -0.18 5.45
N GLU A 47 7.81 -0.07 6.73
CA GLU A 47 6.90 0.95 7.25
C GLU A 47 7.45 2.36 7.04
N ALA A 48 8.77 2.54 7.15
CA ALA A 48 9.42 3.83 6.95
C ALA A 48 9.39 4.33 5.50
N LYS A 49 9.01 3.46 4.55
CA LYS A 49 8.83 3.83 3.13
C LYS A 49 7.39 4.21 2.79
N ILE A 50 6.44 3.98 3.69
CA ILE A 50 5.05 4.31 3.45
C ILE A 50 4.87 5.82 3.59
N ASN A 51 4.55 6.48 2.48
CA ASN A 51 4.27 7.92 2.49
C ASN A 51 2.86 8.19 3.03
N VAL A 52 2.77 8.82 4.20
CA VAL A 52 1.52 9.32 4.78
C VAL A 52 1.60 10.85 4.81
N LEU A 53 0.56 11.51 4.32
CA LEU A 53 0.50 12.97 4.36
C LEU A 53 0.50 13.47 5.83
N PRO A 54 1.09 14.65 6.11
CA PRO A 54 1.14 15.18 7.48
C PRO A 54 -0.24 15.33 8.13
N GLU A 55 -1.25 15.75 7.38
CA GLU A 55 -2.58 16.06 7.90
C GLU A 55 -3.32 14.80 8.40
N PRO A 56 -3.43 13.71 7.61
CA PRO A 56 -3.94 12.42 8.12
C PRO A 56 -3.14 11.90 9.30
N LEU A 57 -1.80 12.02 9.28
CA LEU A 57 -0.95 11.52 10.36
C LEU A 57 -1.24 12.24 11.69
N GLU A 58 -1.38 13.56 11.67
CA GLU A 58 -1.73 14.34 12.86
C GLU A 58 -3.15 14.02 13.34
N LEU A 59 -4.13 13.90 12.44
CA LEU A 59 -5.49 13.52 12.81
C LEU A 59 -5.54 12.11 13.43
N SER A 60 -4.79 11.16 12.88
CA SER A 60 -4.70 9.80 13.43
C SER A 60 -4.21 9.78 14.88
N LYS A 61 -3.26 10.67 15.23
CA LYS A 61 -2.80 10.83 16.63
C LYS A 61 -3.91 11.37 17.53
N VAL A 62 -4.66 12.37 17.06
CA VAL A 62 -5.77 12.98 17.82
C VAL A 62 -6.86 11.95 18.11
N PHE A 63 -7.26 11.17 17.09
CA PHE A 63 -8.32 10.17 17.22
C PHE A 63 -7.84 8.81 17.73
N LYS A 64 -6.53 8.61 17.90
CA LYS A 64 -5.91 7.35 18.32
C LYS A 64 -6.27 6.18 17.39
N ILE A 65 -6.26 6.44 16.10
CA ILE A 65 -6.49 5.46 15.04
C ILE A 65 -5.19 5.19 14.27
N ASN A 66 -5.08 4.01 13.67
CA ASN A 66 -3.99 3.67 12.77
C ASN A 66 -4.18 4.34 11.40
N PRO A 67 -3.29 5.24 10.94
CA PRO A 67 -3.43 5.89 9.63
C PRO A 67 -3.46 4.90 8.46
N TYR A 68 -2.83 3.73 8.59
CA TYR A 68 -2.77 2.73 7.53
C TYR A 68 -4.04 1.87 7.38
N SER A 69 -4.98 1.99 8.33
CA SER A 69 -6.22 1.20 8.39
C SER A 69 -7.46 2.10 8.35
N THR A 70 -7.34 3.24 7.67
CA THR A 70 -8.43 4.18 7.42
C THR A 70 -8.71 4.24 5.93
N ILE A 71 -9.97 4.51 5.58
CA ILE A 71 -10.40 4.66 4.20
C ILE A 71 -9.47 5.61 3.46
N SER A 72 -8.98 5.16 2.31
CA SER A 72 -8.18 6.00 1.43
C SER A 72 -8.91 6.18 0.10
N SER A 73 -8.51 7.20 -0.63
CA SER A 73 -8.98 7.41 -1.99
C SER A 73 -7.88 8.12 -2.77
N GLY A 74 -7.69 7.73 -4.03
CA GLY A 74 -6.63 8.32 -4.87
C GLY A 74 -5.25 7.71 -4.67
N SER A 75 -5.16 6.50 -4.13
CA SER A 75 -3.92 5.72 -4.06
C SER A 75 -4.14 4.34 -4.66
N LEU A 76 -3.12 3.83 -5.37
CA LEU A 76 -3.14 2.53 -6.03
C LEU A 76 -1.93 1.71 -5.59
N LEU A 77 -2.18 0.47 -5.15
CA LEU A 77 -1.14 -0.54 -5.01
C LEU A 77 -0.88 -1.20 -6.36
N ILE A 78 0.39 -1.33 -6.71
CA ILE A 78 0.85 -2.02 -7.91
C ILE A 78 1.88 -3.06 -7.51
N SER A 79 1.74 -4.28 -8.01
CA SER A 79 2.81 -5.28 -7.96
C SER A 79 3.37 -5.53 -9.36
N ILE A 80 4.69 -5.64 -9.42
CA ILE A 80 5.46 -5.80 -10.65
C ILE A 80 6.72 -6.62 -10.35
N ASN A 81 7.31 -7.23 -11.39
CA ASN A 81 8.63 -7.83 -11.26
C ASN A 81 9.66 -6.75 -10.87
N ASN A 82 10.53 -7.09 -9.91
CA ASN A 82 11.54 -6.21 -9.35
C ASN A 82 12.38 -5.51 -10.44
N GLU A 83 12.68 -6.19 -11.54
CA GLU A 83 13.48 -5.66 -12.65
C GLU A 83 12.87 -4.40 -13.32
N PHE A 84 11.55 -4.22 -13.25
CA PHE A 84 10.84 -3.09 -13.87
C PHE A 84 10.42 -2.00 -12.88
N THR A 85 10.75 -2.15 -11.59
CA THR A 85 10.26 -1.27 -10.53
C THR A 85 10.74 0.17 -10.72
N GLU A 86 12.03 0.36 -10.96
CA GLU A 86 12.61 1.70 -11.15
C GLU A 86 12.09 2.36 -12.43
N ASP A 87 11.92 1.59 -13.50
CA ASP A 87 11.37 2.09 -14.77
C ASP A 87 9.93 2.56 -14.60
N LEU A 88 9.10 1.82 -13.86
CA LEU A 88 7.73 2.20 -13.57
C LEU A 88 7.68 3.48 -12.72
N ILE A 89 8.47 3.57 -11.65
CA ILE A 89 8.55 4.77 -10.79
C ILE A 89 8.98 5.98 -11.60
N ASN A 90 9.99 5.83 -12.46
CA ASN A 90 10.46 6.90 -13.34
C ASN A 90 9.39 7.34 -14.35
N LEU A 91 8.61 6.39 -14.90
CA LEU A 91 7.51 6.70 -15.81
C LEU A 91 6.40 7.50 -15.11
N LEU A 92 5.99 7.05 -13.93
CA LEU A 92 4.98 7.72 -13.10
C LEU A 92 5.45 9.12 -12.69
N GLY A 93 6.70 9.24 -12.23
CA GLY A 93 7.32 10.50 -11.84
C GLY A 93 7.38 11.53 -12.99
N LYS A 94 7.67 11.10 -14.23
CA LYS A 94 7.62 11.97 -15.42
C LYS A 94 6.22 12.54 -15.71
N LYS A 95 5.17 11.93 -15.16
CA LYS A 95 3.78 12.41 -15.23
C LYS A 95 3.32 13.11 -13.96
N GLY A 96 4.22 13.35 -13.00
CA GLY A 96 3.92 14.00 -11.73
C GLY A 96 3.16 13.12 -10.74
N ILE A 97 3.17 11.79 -10.94
CA ILE A 97 2.54 10.81 -10.06
C ILE A 97 3.60 10.32 -9.08
N ASN A 98 3.36 10.49 -7.78
CA ASN A 98 4.28 10.03 -6.74
C ASN A 98 4.10 8.52 -6.49
N SER A 99 5.21 7.79 -6.38
CA SER A 99 5.21 6.34 -6.17
C SER A 99 6.48 5.92 -5.45
N GLU A 100 6.37 5.01 -4.49
CA GLU A 100 7.49 4.50 -3.68
C GLU A 100 7.38 2.97 -3.56
N VAL A 101 8.52 2.29 -3.55
CA VAL A 101 8.57 0.86 -3.23
C VAL A 101 8.41 0.69 -1.72
N ILE A 102 7.28 0.13 -1.30
CA ILE A 102 7.00 -0.09 0.13
C ILE A 102 7.33 -1.51 0.60
N GLY A 103 7.58 -2.48 -0.29
CA GLY A 103 7.86 -3.85 0.14
C GLY A 103 7.87 -4.87 -0.98
N ASN A 104 7.89 -6.14 -0.61
CA ASN A 104 7.95 -7.27 -1.53
C ASN A 104 7.06 -8.43 -1.06
N PHE A 105 6.62 -9.25 -2.01
CA PHE A 105 6.01 -10.55 -1.72
C PHE A 105 7.07 -11.56 -1.27
N THR A 106 6.66 -12.50 -0.42
CA THR A 106 7.52 -13.57 0.08
C THR A 106 6.85 -14.94 -0.09
N SER A 107 7.65 -16.02 0.00
CA SER A 107 7.16 -17.39 -0.13
C SER A 107 6.40 -17.91 1.10
N GLU A 108 6.55 -17.25 2.24
CA GLU A 108 5.96 -17.61 3.52
C GLU A 108 4.49 -17.19 3.58
N LYS A 109 3.63 -18.08 3.09
CA LYS A 109 2.18 -17.84 2.99
C LYS A 109 1.56 -17.48 4.34
N GLY A 110 0.79 -16.41 4.38
CA GLY A 110 0.11 -15.93 5.60
C GLY A 110 1.00 -15.12 6.55
N ASP A 111 2.30 -14.97 6.24
CA ASP A 111 3.17 -14.05 6.96
C ASP A 111 3.08 -12.66 6.33
N TYR A 112 2.33 -11.77 6.97
CA TYR A 112 2.26 -10.35 6.60
C TYR A 112 3.05 -9.57 7.65
N LEU A 113 4.22 -9.09 7.26
CA LEU A 113 5.21 -8.53 8.18
C LEU A 113 5.51 -7.07 7.85
N LEU A 114 5.66 -6.27 8.90
CA LEU A 114 6.20 -4.92 8.83
C LEU A 114 7.65 -4.93 9.28
N LEU A 115 8.47 -4.12 8.62
CA LEU A 115 9.84 -3.81 8.97
C LEU A 115 9.89 -2.35 9.42
N ASP A 116 10.26 -2.12 10.68
CA ASP A 116 10.43 -0.78 11.22
C ASP A 116 11.79 -0.16 10.82
N GLU A 117 12.02 1.09 11.22
CA GLU A 117 13.28 1.82 11.01
C GLU A 117 14.51 1.12 11.61
N ASN A 118 14.31 0.27 12.63
CA ASN A 118 15.35 -0.50 13.30
C ASN A 118 15.53 -1.91 12.71
N HIS A 119 14.93 -2.18 11.54
CA HIS A 119 14.91 -3.49 10.88
C HIS A 119 14.28 -4.61 11.72
N LYS A 120 13.44 -4.25 12.69
CA LYS A 120 12.70 -5.22 13.48
C LYS A 120 11.44 -5.61 12.73
N LYS A 121 11.21 -6.92 12.64
CA LYS A 121 10.01 -7.50 12.05
C LYS A 121 8.88 -7.55 13.09
N SER A 122 7.69 -7.12 12.70
CA SER A 122 6.46 -7.28 13.47
C SER A 122 5.33 -7.79 12.58
N LYS A 123 4.27 -8.34 13.17
CA LYS A 123 3.11 -8.80 12.40
C LYS A 123 2.26 -7.60 11.98
N MET A 124 1.95 -7.50 10.70
CA MET A 124 0.97 -6.56 10.18
C MET A 124 -0.42 -7.04 10.58
N ASN A 125 -1.10 -6.26 11.40
CA ASN A 125 -2.51 -6.48 11.71
C ASN A 125 -3.35 -5.68 10.73
N TYR A 126 -4.34 -6.33 10.12
CA TYR A 126 -5.30 -5.69 9.22
C TYR A 126 -6.72 -6.09 9.63
N THR A 127 -7.68 -5.30 9.18
CA THR A 127 -9.11 -5.50 9.37
C THR A 127 -9.79 -5.04 8.09
N GLU A 128 -10.85 -5.76 7.69
CA GLU A 128 -11.73 -5.32 6.60
C GLU A 128 -12.55 -4.09 7.01
N VAL A 129 -12.81 -3.93 8.32
CA VAL A 129 -13.54 -2.77 8.86
C VAL A 129 -12.61 -1.60 9.11
N ASP A 130 -12.95 -0.43 8.57
CA ASP A 130 -12.22 0.82 8.76
C ASP A 130 -12.08 1.25 10.23
N GLU A 131 -10.90 1.75 10.61
CA GLU A 131 -10.70 2.32 11.95
C GLU A 131 -11.48 3.60 12.22
N ILE A 132 -11.95 4.29 11.19
CA ILE A 132 -12.82 5.48 11.33
C ILE A 132 -14.10 5.15 12.10
N THR A 133 -14.56 3.89 12.08
CA THR A 133 -15.71 3.43 12.86
C THR A 133 -15.52 3.60 14.38
N LYS A 134 -14.29 3.77 14.87
CA LYS A 134 -14.01 4.04 16.30
C LYS A 134 -14.35 5.48 16.72
N ILE A 135 -14.59 6.38 15.76
CA ILE A 135 -14.82 7.82 16.00
C ILE A 135 -16.33 8.13 16.18
N VAL A 136 -17.20 7.23 15.72
CA VAL A 136 -18.67 7.38 15.74
C VAL A 136 -19.33 6.73 16.94
#